data_AF-A0AAD6TXB6-F1
#
_entry.id   AF-A0AAD6TXB6-F1
#
_cell.length_a   1.000
_cell.length_b   1.000
_cell.length_c   1.000
_cell.angle_alpha   90.00
_cell.angle_beta   90.00
_cell.angle_gamma   90.00
#
_symmetry.space_group_name_H-M   'P 1'
#
loop_
_entity.id
_entity.type
_entity.pdbx_description
1 polymer ?
#
loop_
_entity_poly.entity_id
_entity_poly.type
_entity_poly.pdbx_seq_one_letter_code
_entity_poly.pdbx_strand_id
1 'polypeptide(L)'
;MFPVWPDTGPDRLVWESGKWERKVLAFRLYLRVRNNKHRIALTQAVLSGHALAMERMRWAERYKPQVPEKWRLCRFCKDHLEDAIHAMFVCKHAPLIDIRKEFYVKLFQTLPDLRRAYSDPGLFFKDLLVEPQTIGLLGKLAYDSFEIFYSEPMLVINPALYTPNQP
;
A
#
# COMPACT_ATOMS: atom_id res chain seq x y z
N MET A 1 -16.32 -3.87 -35.15
CA MET A 1 -15.22 -2.90 -35.28
C MET A 1 -14.92 -2.42 -33.86
N PHE A 2 -13.93 -3.02 -33.20
CA PHE A 2 -13.59 -2.66 -31.81
C PHE A 2 -12.69 -1.42 -31.82
N PRO A 3 -12.83 -0.51 -30.85
CA PRO A 3 -11.98 0.66 -30.78
C PRO A 3 -10.55 0.21 -30.44
N VAL A 4 -9.62 0.48 -31.35
CA VAL A 4 -8.18 0.34 -31.12
C VAL A 4 -7.77 1.54 -30.28
N TRP A 5 -7.67 1.35 -28.97
CA TRP A 5 -7.15 2.38 -28.07
C TRP A 5 -5.63 2.46 -28.21
N PRO A 6 -5.04 3.67 -28.28
CA PRO A 6 -3.60 3.82 -28.38
C PRO A 6 -2.92 3.21 -27.15
N ASP A 7 -1.88 2.42 -27.42
CA ASP A 7 -1.04 1.66 -26.49
C ASP A 7 -0.56 2.54 -25.32
N THR A 8 -1.27 2.45 -24.19
CA THR A 8 -1.05 3.33 -23.03
C THR A 8 -1.11 2.53 -21.73
N GLY A 9 -0.09 1.70 -21.49
CA GLY A 9 0.23 1.26 -20.13
C GLY A 9 0.75 -0.17 -20.00
N PRO A 10 1.89 -0.39 -19.33
CA PRO A 10 2.52 -1.71 -19.14
C PRO A 10 1.79 -2.66 -18.19
N ASP A 11 0.70 -2.19 -17.57
CA ASP A 11 -0.04 -2.92 -16.53
C ASP A 11 -1.47 -3.34 -16.96
N ARG A 12 -1.89 -3.02 -18.19
CA ARG A 12 -3.13 -3.57 -18.76
C ARG A 12 -2.82 -4.88 -19.50
N LEU A 13 -3.72 -5.85 -19.32
CA LEU A 13 -3.68 -7.12 -20.06
C LEU A 13 -3.66 -6.80 -21.55
N VAL A 14 -2.71 -7.38 -22.28
CA VAL A 14 -2.66 -7.23 -23.74
C VAL A 14 -3.49 -8.35 -24.34
N TRP A 15 -4.38 -8.00 -25.28
CA TRP A 15 -5.12 -8.97 -26.07
C TRP A 15 -4.28 -9.34 -27.29
N GLU A 16 -3.51 -10.42 -27.19
CA GLU A 16 -2.79 -11.02 -28.32
C GLU A 16 -3.40 -12.40 -28.58
N SER A 17 -3.80 -12.66 -29.83
CA SER A 17 -4.20 -14.00 -30.31
C SER A 17 -5.28 -14.72 -29.51
N GLY A 18 -6.29 -14.01 -28.99
CA GLY A 18 -7.40 -14.67 -28.28
C GLY A 18 -7.16 -14.93 -26.79
N LYS A 19 -6.06 -14.43 -26.21
CA LYS A 19 -5.72 -14.60 -24.79
C LYS A 19 -5.28 -13.29 -24.15
N TRP A 20 -5.60 -13.14 -22.87
CA TRP A 20 -5.09 -12.05 -22.04
C TRP A 20 -3.73 -12.43 -21.49
N GLU A 21 -2.68 -11.73 -21.91
CA GLU A 21 -1.31 -12.03 -21.46
C GLU A 21 -0.78 -10.99 -20.46
N ARG A 22 -0.15 -11.48 -19.39
CA ARG A 22 0.59 -10.66 -18.42
C ARG A 22 2.05 -10.61 -18.86
N LYS A 23 2.50 -9.46 -19.37
CA LYS A 23 3.94 -9.25 -19.67
C LYS A 23 4.75 -9.25 -18.38
N VAL A 24 5.60 -10.27 -18.23
CA VAL A 24 6.48 -10.47 -17.06
C VAL A 24 7.55 -9.37 -16.98
N LEU A 25 8.08 -8.94 -18.13
CA LEU A 25 9.05 -7.85 -18.25
C LEU A 25 8.37 -6.58 -18.74
N ALA A 26 7.71 -5.86 -17.83
CA ALA A 26 7.08 -4.57 -18.13
C ALA A 26 7.40 -3.55 -17.05
N PHE A 27 7.68 -2.30 -17.46
CA PHE A 27 8.04 -1.22 -16.55
C PHE A 27 6.81 -0.70 -15.79
N ARG A 28 6.61 -1.15 -14.56
CA ARG A 28 5.39 -0.85 -13.77
C ARG A 28 5.17 0.65 -13.55
N LEU A 29 3.91 1.09 -13.56
CA LEU A 29 3.57 2.52 -13.45
C LEU A 29 4.04 3.15 -12.14
N TYR A 30 4.07 2.43 -11.03
CA TYR A 30 4.59 2.95 -9.75
C TYR A 30 6.06 3.38 -9.82
N LEU A 31 6.84 2.87 -10.79
CA LEU A 31 8.22 3.30 -11.05
C LEU A 31 8.28 4.61 -11.85
N ARG A 32 7.18 5.08 -12.45
CA ARG A 32 7.07 6.36 -13.18
C ARG A 32 6.77 7.57 -12.29
N VAL A 33 6.57 7.37 -10.99
CA VAL A 33 6.36 8.47 -10.04
C VAL A 33 7.57 9.41 -10.09
N ARG A 34 7.34 10.69 -10.43
CA ARG A 34 8.40 11.68 -10.67
C ARG A 34 9.23 11.98 -9.43
N ASN A 35 8.57 12.20 -8.29
CA ASN A 35 9.24 12.47 -7.02
C ASN A 35 9.93 11.20 -6.50
N ASN A 36 11.24 11.27 -6.24
CA ASN A 36 12.03 10.13 -5.81
C ASN A 36 11.56 9.52 -4.49
N LYS A 37 11.25 10.35 -3.48
CA LYS A 37 10.81 9.87 -2.15
C LYS A 37 9.46 9.16 -2.25
N HIS A 38 8.53 9.71 -3.02
CA HIS A 38 7.21 9.13 -3.26
C HIS A 38 7.31 7.80 -4.02
N ARG A 39 8.18 7.75 -5.03
CA ARG A 39 8.45 6.52 -5.79
C ARG A 39 9.02 5.43 -4.91
N ILE A 40 10.00 5.75 -4.06
CA ILE A 40 10.57 4.82 -3.10
C ILE A 40 9.47 4.32 -2.15
N ALA A 41 8.70 5.22 -1.52
CA ALA A 41 7.64 4.83 -0.60
C ALA A 41 6.60 3.91 -1.26
N LEU A 42 6.13 4.23 -2.46
CA LEU A 42 5.17 3.39 -3.18
C LEU A 42 5.79 2.03 -3.56
N THR A 43 7.05 2.01 -3.97
CA THR A 43 7.77 0.77 -4.27
C THR A 43 7.89 -0.10 -3.02
N GLN A 44 8.20 0.49 -1.86
CA GLN A 44 8.24 -0.20 -0.58
C GLN A 44 6.87 -0.76 -0.19
N ALA A 45 5.78 -0.03 -0.46
CA ALA A 45 4.41 -0.49 -0.25
C ALA A 45 4.05 -1.70 -1.14
N VAL A 46 4.45 -1.68 -2.41
CA VAL A 46 4.16 -2.77 -3.37
C VAL A 46 5.00 -4.01 -3.09
N LEU A 47 6.26 -3.84 -2.68
CA LEU A 47 7.23 -4.92 -2.50
C LEU A 47 7.41 -5.37 -1.05
N SER A 48 6.52 -4.95 -0.14
CA SER A 48 6.60 -5.30 1.30
C SER A 48 7.95 -4.95 1.95
N GLY A 49 8.65 -3.91 1.49
CA GLY A 49 9.94 -3.50 2.06
C GLY A 49 9.86 -2.34 3.07
N HIS A 50 8.65 -1.91 3.40
CA HIS A 50 8.38 -0.83 4.35
C HIS A 50 8.70 -1.22 5.81
N ALA A 51 8.87 -0.23 6.69
CA ALA A 51 9.16 -0.43 8.11
C ALA A 51 7.91 -0.42 8.99
N LEU A 52 6.89 -1.17 8.58
CA LEU A 52 5.67 -1.39 9.39
C LEU A 52 5.75 -2.73 10.11
N ALA A 53 4.98 -2.89 11.20
CA ALA A 53 5.08 -4.04 12.08
C ALA A 53 4.87 -5.37 11.33
N MET A 54 3.99 -5.42 10.34
CA MET A 54 3.73 -6.63 9.55
C MET A 54 4.99 -7.23 8.91
N GLU A 55 5.90 -6.38 8.45
CA GLU A 55 7.15 -6.80 7.81
C GLU A 55 8.33 -6.79 8.78
N ARG A 56 8.40 -5.80 9.67
CA ARG A 56 9.54 -5.66 10.60
C ARG A 56 9.55 -6.68 11.71
N MET A 57 8.38 -7.04 12.24
CA MET A 57 8.28 -8.03 13.33
C MET A 57 8.12 -9.47 12.82
N ARG A 58 8.13 -9.65 11.49
CA ARG A 58 8.08 -10.97 10.85
C ARG A 58 9.37 -11.76 11.08
N TRP A 59 10.49 -11.08 11.19
CA TRP A 59 11.81 -11.69 11.26
C TRP A 59 12.32 -11.68 12.71
N ALA A 60 12.98 -12.76 13.11
CA ALA A 60 13.74 -12.76 14.35
C ALA A 60 15.03 -11.94 14.14
N GLU A 61 15.32 -11.03 15.05
CA GLU A 61 16.57 -10.28 15.09
C GLU A 61 17.37 -10.67 16.33
N ARG A 62 18.63 -10.25 16.40
CA ARG A 62 19.44 -10.45 17.60
C ARG A 62 18.73 -9.80 18.79
N TYR A 63 18.36 -10.61 19.78
CA TYR A 63 17.60 -10.23 20.98
C TYR A 63 16.13 -9.84 20.77
N LYS A 64 15.54 -10.10 19.60
CA LYS A 64 14.10 -9.89 19.36
C LYS A 64 13.48 -11.12 18.70
N PRO A 65 12.60 -11.86 19.41
CA PRO A 65 11.90 -12.97 18.79
C PRO A 65 10.92 -12.47 17.72
N GLN A 66 10.61 -13.33 16.76
CA GLN A 66 9.53 -13.10 15.81
C GLN A 66 8.21 -12.91 16.57
N VAL A 67 7.40 -11.95 16.11
CA VAL A 67 6.06 -11.70 16.65
C VAL A 67 5.03 -12.42 15.76
N PRO A 68 4.10 -13.22 16.32
CA PRO A 68 3.02 -13.81 15.53
C PRO A 68 2.16 -12.74 14.89
N GLU A 69 1.66 -13.00 13.69
CA GLU A 69 0.93 -12.03 12.86
C GLU A 69 -0.19 -11.31 13.60
N LYS A 70 -1.03 -12.06 14.35
CA LYS A 70 -2.14 -11.53 15.14
C LYS A 70 -1.77 -10.45 16.17
N TRP A 71 -0.48 -10.34 16.51
CA TRP A 71 0.03 -9.35 17.47
C TRP A 71 0.75 -8.18 16.82
N ARG A 72 0.91 -8.17 15.48
CA ARG A 72 1.54 -7.07 14.71
C ARG A 72 0.55 -5.93 14.49
N LEU A 73 -0.08 -5.48 15.56
CA LEU A 73 -1.14 -4.48 15.53
C LEU A 73 -0.59 -3.09 15.23
N CYS A 74 -1.44 -2.26 14.62
CA CYS A 74 -1.14 -0.88 14.31
C CYS A 74 -0.79 -0.09 15.58
N ARG A 75 0.35 0.62 15.53
CA ARG A 75 0.83 1.46 16.63
C ARG A 75 -0.13 2.56 17.06
N PHE A 76 -1.01 2.99 16.15
CA PHE A 76 -1.99 4.05 16.41
C PHE A 76 -3.33 3.52 16.93
N CYS A 77 -4.05 2.74 16.11
CA CYS A 77 -5.42 2.33 16.41
C CYS A 77 -5.53 1.00 17.17
N LYS A 78 -4.45 0.20 17.20
CA LYS A 78 -4.35 -1.03 18.02
C LYS A 78 -5.41 -2.11 17.75
N ASP A 79 -6.17 -1.98 16.67
CA ASP A 79 -7.33 -2.84 16.35
C ASP A 79 -7.16 -3.62 15.03
N HIS A 80 -6.22 -3.22 14.16
CA HIS A 80 -5.91 -3.88 12.89
C HIS A 80 -4.42 -4.18 12.78
N LEU A 81 -4.05 -5.06 11.85
CA LEU A 81 -2.66 -5.31 11.49
C LEU A 81 -1.99 -4.05 10.92
N GLU A 82 -0.72 -3.84 11.25
CA GLU A 82 0.06 -2.73 10.74
C GLU A 82 0.71 -3.07 9.38
N ASP A 83 -0.11 -3.05 8.31
CA ASP A 83 0.35 -3.17 6.93
C ASP A 83 0.19 -1.85 6.14
N ALA A 84 0.70 -1.83 4.90
CA ALA A 84 0.65 -0.66 4.04
C ALA A 84 -0.78 -0.24 3.66
N ILE A 85 -1.68 -1.19 3.43
CA ILE A 85 -3.07 -0.89 3.07
C ILE A 85 -3.79 -0.22 4.25
N HIS A 86 -3.59 -0.76 5.44
CA HIS A 86 -4.09 -0.19 6.67
C HIS A 86 -3.57 1.23 6.88
N ALA A 87 -2.25 1.41 6.76
CA ALA A 87 -1.60 2.71 6.92
C ALA A 87 -2.15 3.77 5.95
N MET A 88 -2.29 3.40 4.67
CA MET A 88 -2.67 4.34 3.61
C MET A 88 -4.17 4.62 3.53
N PHE A 89 -5.04 3.66 3.86
CA PHE A 89 -6.47 3.75 3.55
C PHE A 89 -7.41 3.58 4.74
N VAL A 90 -6.99 2.92 5.83
CA VAL A 90 -7.92 2.45 6.88
C VAL A 90 -7.68 3.11 8.23
N CYS A 91 -6.42 3.33 8.62
CA CYS A 91 -6.06 3.71 9.98
C CYS A 91 -6.78 4.98 10.45
N LYS A 92 -7.42 4.94 11.62
CA LYS A 92 -8.25 6.02 12.16
C LYS A 92 -7.48 7.11 12.89
N HIS A 93 -6.14 7.11 12.83
CA HIS A 93 -5.33 8.17 13.42
C HIS A 93 -5.60 9.51 12.70
N ALA A 94 -5.82 10.59 13.46
CA ALA A 94 -6.31 11.84 12.89
C ALA A 94 -5.41 12.42 11.78
N PRO A 95 -4.07 12.49 11.92
CA PRO A 95 -3.18 12.90 10.84
C PRO A 95 -3.33 12.07 9.55
N LEU A 96 -3.56 10.75 9.67
CA LEU A 96 -3.76 9.87 8.51
C LEU A 96 -5.11 10.12 7.83
N ILE A 97 -6.15 10.43 8.61
CA ILE A 97 -7.45 10.83 8.07
C ILE A 97 -7.31 12.11 7.24
N ASP A 98 -6.54 13.09 7.71
CA ASP A 98 -6.42 14.38 7.04
C ASP A 98 -5.65 14.29 5.72
N ILE A 99 -4.54 13.56 5.67
CA ILE A 99 -3.84 13.32 4.40
C ILE A 99 -4.70 12.50 3.42
N ARG A 100 -5.54 11.58 3.92
CA ARG A 100 -6.49 10.83 3.07
C ARG A 100 -7.58 11.73 2.51
N LYS A 101 -8.13 12.67 3.29
CA LYS A 101 -9.11 13.64 2.78
C LYS A 101 -8.52 14.44 1.62
N GLU A 102 -7.30 14.97 1.78
CA GLU A 102 -6.61 15.69 0.71
C GLU A 102 -6.38 14.82 -0.52
N PHE A 103 -5.97 13.57 -0.31
CA PHE A 103 -5.80 12.59 -1.37
C PHE A 103 -7.10 12.34 -2.13
N TYR A 104 -8.21 12.05 -1.43
CA TYR A 104 -9.51 11.77 -2.06
C TYR A 104 -10.07 12.96 -2.82
N VAL A 105 -9.91 14.19 -2.31
CA VAL A 105 -10.32 15.41 -3.02
C VAL A 105 -9.62 15.49 -4.37
N LYS A 106 -8.29 15.35 -4.40
CA LYS A 106 -7.51 15.39 -5.64
C LYS A 106 -7.82 14.21 -6.55
N LEU A 107 -7.95 13.02 -5.98
CA LEU A 107 -8.26 11.81 -6.71
C LEU A 107 -9.58 11.93 -7.47
N PHE A 108 -10.65 12.34 -6.80
CA PHE A 108 -11.97 12.45 -7.43
C PHE A 108 -12.10 13.67 -8.36
N GLN A 109 -11.21 14.66 -8.25
CA GLN A 109 -11.07 15.70 -9.27
C GLN A 109 -10.42 15.15 -10.55
N THR A 110 -9.46 14.22 -10.42
CA THR A 110 -8.80 13.58 -11.57
C THR A 110 -9.63 12.45 -12.18
N LEU A 111 -10.28 11.62 -11.36
CA LEU A 111 -11.07 10.46 -11.76
C LEU A 111 -12.46 10.47 -11.08
N PRO A 112 -13.40 11.27 -11.59
CA PRO A 112 -14.72 11.42 -10.97
C PRO A 112 -15.52 10.12 -10.86
N ASP A 113 -15.36 9.21 -11.83
CA ASP A 113 -16.11 7.96 -11.91
C ASP A 113 -15.75 6.96 -10.80
N LEU A 114 -14.53 7.08 -10.26
CA LEU A 114 -14.02 6.19 -9.20
C LEU A 114 -14.79 6.39 -7.87
N ARG A 115 -15.49 7.51 -7.71
CA ARG A 115 -16.24 7.86 -6.48
C ARG A 115 -17.32 6.84 -6.11
N ARG A 116 -17.79 6.03 -7.07
CA ARG A 116 -18.88 5.06 -6.88
C ARG A 116 -18.40 3.63 -6.61
N ALA A 117 -17.10 3.35 -6.77
CA ALA A 117 -16.52 2.03 -6.63
C ALA A 117 -15.64 1.96 -5.38
N TYR A 118 -16.25 1.75 -4.22
CA TYR A 118 -15.51 1.53 -2.98
C TYR A 118 -16.09 0.34 -2.21
N SER A 119 -15.33 -0.75 -2.14
CA SER A 119 -15.72 -1.91 -1.34
C SER A 119 -14.53 -2.46 -0.56
N ASP A 120 -13.36 -2.58 -1.20
CA ASP A 120 -12.16 -3.16 -0.58
C ASP A 120 -10.92 -2.26 -0.79
N PRO A 121 -10.23 -1.83 0.28
CA PRO A 121 -9.03 -1.01 0.19
C PRO A 121 -7.87 -1.66 -0.58
N GLY A 122 -7.76 -2.99 -0.54
CA GLY A 122 -6.72 -3.73 -1.26
C GLY A 122 -6.96 -3.75 -2.78
N LEU A 123 -8.20 -3.97 -3.20
CA LEU A 123 -8.61 -3.84 -4.61
C LEU A 123 -8.46 -2.40 -5.09
N PHE A 124 -8.90 -1.43 -4.28
CA PHE A 124 -8.74 -0.02 -4.58
C PHE A 124 -7.28 0.38 -4.78
N PHE A 125 -6.37 -0.13 -3.94
CA PHE A 125 -4.93 0.07 -4.12
C PHE A 125 -4.43 -0.50 -5.45
N LYS A 126 -4.87 -1.72 -5.83
CA LYS A 126 -4.49 -2.35 -7.10
C LYS A 126 -5.00 -1.57 -8.32
N ASP A 127 -6.22 -1.07 -8.26
CA ASP A 127 -6.79 -0.25 -9.34
C ASP A 127 -6.02 1.06 -9.53
N LEU A 128 -5.62 1.70 -8.42
CA LEU A 128 -4.81 2.92 -8.46
C LEU A 128 -3.37 2.67 -8.93
N LEU A 129 -2.80 1.48 -8.69
CA LEU A 129 -1.47 1.12 -9.17
C LEU A 129 -1.38 1.05 -10.70
N VAL A 130 -2.49 0.73 -11.36
CA VAL A 130 -2.56 0.61 -12.82
C VAL A 130 -3.10 1.86 -13.51
N GLU A 131 -3.35 2.94 -12.75
CA GLU A 131 -3.94 4.18 -13.25
C GLU A 131 -2.89 5.31 -13.38
N PRO A 132 -2.46 5.64 -14.62
CA PRO A 132 -1.37 6.58 -14.84
C PRO A 132 -1.64 7.99 -14.30
N GLN A 133 -2.89 8.46 -14.32
CA GLN A 133 -3.20 9.85 -13.96
C GLN A 133 -3.03 10.11 -12.47
N THR A 134 -3.20 9.08 -11.64
CA THR A 134 -3.24 9.22 -10.18
C THR A 134 -2.06 8.57 -9.47
N ILE A 135 -1.15 7.91 -10.21
CA ILE A 135 0.00 7.21 -9.63
C ILE A 135 0.89 8.14 -8.79
N GLY A 136 1.02 9.40 -9.19
CA GLY A 136 1.74 10.42 -8.42
C GLY A 136 1.06 10.78 -7.10
N LEU A 137 -0.28 10.83 -7.08
CA LEU A 137 -1.08 11.05 -5.87
C LEU A 137 -0.96 9.86 -4.92
N LEU A 138 -1.02 8.63 -5.46
CA LEU A 138 -0.84 7.40 -4.68
C LEU A 138 0.55 7.35 -4.05
N GLY A 139 1.59 7.72 -4.80
CA GLY A 139 2.96 7.75 -4.27
C GLY A 139 3.15 8.81 -3.18
N LYS A 140 2.49 9.96 -3.29
CA LYS A 140 2.48 10.97 -2.21
C LYS A 140 1.79 10.41 -0.96
N LEU A 141 0.61 9.80 -1.11
CA LEU A 141 -0.13 9.21 0.01
C LEU A 141 0.71 8.15 0.74
N ALA A 142 1.40 7.27 -0.01
CA ALA A 142 2.29 6.26 0.56
C ALA A 142 3.42 6.91 1.38
N TYR A 143 4.08 7.93 0.83
CA TYR A 143 5.16 8.65 1.52
C TYR A 143 4.66 9.31 2.80
N ASP A 144 3.62 10.15 2.72
CA ASP A 144 3.10 10.89 3.87
C ASP A 144 2.60 9.94 4.97
N SER A 145 1.93 8.84 4.59
CA SER A 145 1.48 7.83 5.55
C SER A 145 2.66 7.20 6.27
N PHE A 146 3.70 6.79 5.53
CA PHE A 146 4.87 6.15 6.11
C PHE A 146 5.67 7.09 7.01
N GLU A 147 5.83 8.37 6.66
CA GLU A 147 6.50 9.34 7.53
C GLU A 147 5.77 9.47 8.89
N ILE A 148 4.44 9.49 8.89
CA ILE A 148 3.63 9.50 10.12
C ILE A 148 3.87 8.22 10.93
N PHE A 149 3.87 7.04 10.30
CA PHE A 149 4.17 5.81 11.04
C PHE A 149 5.60 5.82 11.60
N TYR A 150 6.58 6.25 10.80
CA TYR A 150 7.99 6.21 11.18
C TYR A 150 8.37 7.24 12.24
N SER A 151 7.52 8.24 12.50
CA SER A 151 7.73 9.18 13.61
C SER A 151 7.39 8.62 14.98
N GLU A 152 6.69 7.48 15.06
CA GLU A 152 6.30 6.85 16.32
C GLU A 152 6.91 5.45 16.46
N PRO A 153 7.23 4.98 17.67
CA PRO A 153 7.69 3.61 17.87
C PRO A 153 6.58 2.60 17.55
N MET A 154 6.96 1.42 17.04
CA MET A 154 6.02 0.32 16.86
C MET A 154 5.43 -0.14 18.19
N LEU A 155 4.15 -0.53 18.17
CA LEU A 155 3.54 -1.19 19.32
C LEU A 155 4.10 -2.60 19.49
N VAL A 156 4.86 -2.81 20.55
CA VAL A 156 5.35 -4.13 20.95
C VAL A 156 4.47 -4.63 22.10
N ILE A 157 3.71 -5.69 21.86
CA ILE A 157 2.94 -6.37 22.89
C ILE A 157 3.89 -7.36 23.59
N ASN A 158 3.89 -7.34 24.93
CA ASN A 158 4.89 -8.03 25.74
C ASN A 158 5.02 -9.53 25.39
N PRO A 159 6.20 -9.99 24.93
CA PRO A 159 6.47 -11.40 24.65
C PRO A 159 6.39 -12.33 25.86
N ALA A 160 6.38 -11.83 27.11
CA ALA A 160 6.14 -12.67 28.29
C ALA A 160 4.71 -13.27 28.32
N LEU A 161 3.77 -12.69 27.56
CA LEU A 161 2.45 -13.27 27.29
C LEU A 161 2.46 -14.28 26.12
N TYR A 162 3.61 -14.43 25.47
CA TYR A 162 3.85 -15.40 24.41
C TYR A 162 4.54 -16.63 25.01
N THR A 163 3.75 -17.61 25.43
CA THR A 163 4.22 -19.00 25.50
C THR A 163 4.02 -19.62 24.12
N PRO A 164 5.06 -19.72 23.26
CA PRO A 164 4.99 -20.65 22.15
C PRO A 164 4.78 -22.03 22.79
N ASN A 165 3.72 -22.74 22.39
CA ASN A 165 3.51 -24.12 22.82
C ASN A 165 4.84 -24.86 22.69
N GLN A 166 5.38 -25.31 23.82
CA GLN A 166 6.52 -26.24 23.82
C GLN A 166 6.05 -27.53 23.13
N PRO A 167 6.94 -28.18 22.35
CA PRO A 167 6.60 -29.36 21.57
C PRO A 167 6.03 -30.50 22.42
#